data_AF-A0A7V4AR62-F1
#
_entry.id   AF-A0A7V4AR62-F1
#
_cell.length_a   1.000
_cell.length_b   1.000
_cell.length_c   1.000
_cell.angle_alpha   90.00
_cell.angle_beta   90.00
_cell.angle_gamma   90.00
#
_symmetry.space_group_name_H-M   'P 1'
#
loop_
_entity.id
_entity.type
_entity.pdbx_description
1 polymer ?
#
loop_
_entity_poly.entity_id
_entity_poly.type
_entity_poly.pdbx_seq_one_letter_code
_entity_poly.pdbx_strand_id
1 'polypeptide(L)'
;MDDSYLCIVPHTLRACPSGHLSATINAIPARVTIDGLVRESEGRGHITLGYPEPLPQRDLEELFGRFAWKANGQSAITILGDWVERFITTVYIPELDGVPAFGGKFNGRVRWHVRGVEQLQRAFREIGQKGLTKHILLWGGSFVPRRMRGSSSLSRHSWGIAFDINPSENAFGREPAAAGRPGSVRELVPVFEKHGFAWGGRWRESRRDGMHFEIARIPEYRTQESESGARLFLDGRESGVPLMLKDGVSYASLRLLAAATGDLSPGEDRLIPVAQYLKARSFHVSWNAREKAVHAVRQ
;
A
#
# COMPACT_ATOMS: atom_id res chain seq x y z
N MET A 1 31.15 9.95 -14.02
CA MET A 1 30.76 11.34 -14.33
C MET A 1 29.92 11.78 -13.17
N ASP A 2 30.40 12.77 -12.41
CA ASP A 2 29.73 13.30 -11.23
C ASP A 2 28.49 14.08 -11.66
N ASP A 3 27.31 13.51 -11.46
CA ASP A 3 26.05 14.26 -11.56
C ASP A 3 25.84 15.02 -10.24
N SER A 4 26.54 16.14 -10.09
CA SER A 4 26.23 17.12 -9.06
C SER A 4 24.91 17.82 -9.40
N TYR A 5 23.78 17.30 -8.89
CA TYR A 5 22.48 17.96 -8.98
C TYR A 5 22.45 19.20 -8.07
N LEU A 6 22.23 20.38 -8.64
CA LEU A 6 22.11 21.63 -7.92
C LEU A 6 20.80 21.65 -7.11
N CYS A 7 20.88 21.58 -5.77
CA CYS A 7 19.72 21.79 -4.89
C CYS A 7 19.31 23.27 -4.91
N ILE A 8 18.37 23.64 -5.78
CA ILE A 8 17.73 24.96 -5.71
C ILE A 8 16.59 24.89 -4.69
N VAL A 9 16.81 25.49 -3.53
CA VAL A 9 15.75 25.77 -2.56
C VAL A 9 14.81 26.83 -3.18
N PRO A 10 13.49 26.58 -3.33
CA PRO A 10 12.61 27.50 -4.04
C PRO A 10 12.59 28.88 -3.36
N HIS A 11 12.68 29.95 -4.16
CA HIS A 11 12.77 31.34 -3.65
C HIS A 11 11.53 31.85 -2.92
N THR A 12 10.40 31.13 -2.94
CA THR A 12 9.25 31.38 -2.07
C THR A 12 8.39 30.13 -1.97
N LEU A 13 8.27 29.57 -0.77
CA LEU A 13 7.20 28.63 -0.42
C LEU A 13 6.02 29.41 0.13
N ARG A 14 4.80 29.11 -0.32
CA ARG A 14 3.57 29.65 0.27
C ARG A 14 2.70 28.52 0.81
N ALA A 15 2.23 28.68 2.04
CA ALA A 15 1.20 27.84 2.61
C ALA A 15 -0.15 28.23 2.01
N CYS A 16 -0.85 27.27 1.41
CA CYS A 16 -2.23 27.46 0.95
C CYS A 16 -3.22 27.12 2.07
N PRO A 17 -4.39 27.79 2.12
CA PRO A 17 -5.44 27.51 3.13
C PRO A 17 -5.94 26.06 3.14
N SER A 18 -5.71 25.31 2.05
CA SER A 18 -6.09 23.91 1.87
C SER A 18 -5.06 22.89 2.39
N GLY A 19 -3.99 23.32 3.05
CA GLY A 19 -2.91 22.42 3.51
C GLY A 19 -2.02 21.91 2.38
N HIS A 20 -2.07 22.55 1.20
CA HIS A 20 -1.12 22.32 0.11
C HIS A 20 0.07 23.27 0.22
N LEU A 21 1.23 22.79 -0.21
CA LEU A 21 2.43 23.61 -0.37
C LEU A 21 2.62 23.87 -1.86
N SER A 22 2.85 25.12 -2.22
CA SER A 22 3.05 25.49 -3.62
C SER A 22 4.44 26.06 -3.84
N ALA A 23 5.06 25.64 -4.95
CA ALA A 23 6.36 26.13 -5.41
C ALA A 23 6.27 26.59 -6.87
N THR A 24 6.96 27.70 -7.17
CA THR A 24 7.15 28.19 -8.53
C THR A 24 8.53 27.79 -9.02
N ILE A 25 8.59 27.05 -10.13
CA ILE A 25 9.86 26.57 -10.71
C ILE A 25 10.25 27.45 -11.89
N ASN A 26 11.39 28.12 -11.76
CA ASN A 26 11.94 29.01 -12.80
C ASN A 26 13.14 28.42 -13.56
N ALA A 27 13.66 27.25 -13.17
CA ALA A 27 14.83 26.57 -13.77
C ALA A 27 14.53 25.06 -14.03
N ILE A 28 15.17 24.46 -15.02
CA ILE A 28 14.96 23.06 -15.47
C ILE A 28 16.32 22.34 -15.59
N PRO A 29 16.43 21.04 -15.21
CA PRO A 29 15.44 20.25 -14.49
C PRO A 29 15.40 20.65 -13.00
N ALA A 30 14.22 20.61 -12.39
CA ALA A 30 14.06 20.95 -10.99
C ALA A 30 13.44 19.81 -10.19
N ARG A 31 14.06 19.55 -9.03
CA ARG A 31 13.57 18.61 -8.02
C ARG A 31 13.08 19.41 -6.82
N VAL A 32 11.79 19.37 -6.55
CA VAL A 32 11.19 20.02 -5.38
C VAL A 32 10.91 18.97 -4.33
N THR A 33 11.46 19.19 -3.12
CA THR A 33 11.21 18.34 -1.95
C THR A 33 10.56 19.19 -0.88
N ILE A 34 9.37 18.79 -0.40
CA ILE A 34 8.71 19.42 0.75
C ILE A 34 8.16 18.32 1.65
N ASP A 35 8.51 18.34 2.93
CA ASP A 35 8.08 17.36 3.94
C ASP A 35 8.28 15.89 3.51
N GLY A 36 9.34 15.61 2.75
CA GLY A 36 9.68 14.26 2.25
C GLY A 36 8.93 13.84 0.98
N LEU A 37 8.02 14.65 0.44
CA LEU A 37 7.42 14.48 -0.88
C LEU A 37 8.32 15.09 -1.94
N VAL A 38 8.77 14.26 -2.88
CA VAL A 38 9.62 14.67 -4.01
C VAL A 38 8.78 14.74 -5.27
N ARG A 39 8.85 15.86 -6.02
CA ARG A 39 8.42 15.94 -7.42
C ARG A 39 9.57 16.42 -8.30
N GLU A 40 9.77 15.71 -9.40
CA GLU A 40 10.63 16.13 -10.51
C GLU A 40 9.74 16.82 -11.56
N SER A 41 10.22 17.94 -12.11
CA SER A 41 9.54 18.62 -13.22
C SER A 41 10.52 18.84 -14.36
N GLU A 42 10.08 18.44 -15.56
CA GLU A 42 10.78 18.66 -16.82
C GLU A 42 10.36 19.99 -17.50
N GLY A 43 9.40 20.73 -16.92
CA GLY A 43 8.89 22.00 -17.45
C GLY A 43 8.84 23.12 -16.41
N ARG A 44 8.76 24.37 -16.89
CA ARG A 44 8.45 25.55 -16.06
C ARG A 44 6.96 25.53 -15.72
N GLY A 45 6.59 25.76 -14.47
CA GLY A 45 5.19 25.73 -14.05
C GLY A 45 4.99 25.81 -12.54
N HIS A 46 3.73 25.76 -12.12
CA HIS A 46 3.36 25.70 -10.72
C HIS A 46 3.20 24.24 -10.29
N ILE A 47 3.92 23.83 -9.24
CA ILE A 47 3.69 22.52 -8.61
C ILE A 47 2.94 22.75 -7.31
N THR A 48 1.72 22.22 -7.25
CA THR A 48 1.00 22.02 -5.99
C THR A 48 1.42 20.67 -5.41
N LEU A 49 2.17 20.70 -4.32
CA LEU A 49 2.45 19.53 -3.49
C LEU A 49 1.29 19.38 -2.51
N GLY A 50 0.29 18.61 -2.93
CA GLY A 50 -0.86 18.21 -2.12
C GLY A 50 -0.75 16.76 -1.67
N TYR A 51 -1.43 16.46 -0.57
CA TYR A 51 -1.68 15.09 -0.15
C TYR A 51 -2.50 14.36 -1.22
N PRO A 52 -2.36 13.03 -1.34
CA PRO A 52 -3.21 12.27 -2.25
C PRO A 52 -4.69 12.45 -1.86
N GLU A 53 -5.53 12.80 -2.83
CA GLU A 53 -6.98 12.96 -2.65
C GLU A 53 -7.72 11.70 -3.14
N PRO A 54 -8.87 11.35 -2.54
CA PRO A 54 -9.71 10.26 -3.02
C PRO A 54 -10.00 10.35 -4.52
N LEU A 55 -9.91 9.21 -5.23
CA LEU A 55 -10.23 9.17 -6.66
C LEU A 55 -11.71 9.52 -6.90
N PRO A 56 -12.05 10.34 -7.90
CA PRO A 56 -13.42 10.47 -8.36
C PRO A 56 -14.02 9.10 -8.73
N GLN A 57 -15.33 8.93 -8.57
CA GLN A 57 -15.99 7.63 -8.82
C GLN A 57 -15.74 7.08 -10.23
N ARG A 58 -15.78 7.95 -11.25
CA ARG A 58 -15.52 7.58 -12.64
C ARG A 58 -14.12 6.99 -12.80
N ASP A 59 -13.11 7.71 -12.31
CA ASP A 59 -11.70 7.32 -12.47
C ASP A 59 -11.39 6.04 -11.67
N LEU A 60 -12.03 5.86 -10.51
CA LEU A 60 -11.94 4.60 -9.76
C LEU A 60 -12.43 3.40 -10.59
N GLU A 61 -13.58 3.53 -11.25
CA GLU A 61 -14.15 2.45 -12.05
C GLU A 61 -13.32 2.14 -13.31
N GLU A 62 -12.70 3.16 -13.90
CA GLU A 62 -11.73 2.99 -14.99
C GLU A 62 -10.47 2.26 -14.52
N LEU A 63 -9.97 2.58 -13.32
CA LEU A 63 -8.75 2.01 -12.77
C LEU A 63 -8.94 0.59 -12.19
N PHE A 64 -10.04 0.35 -11.48
CA PHE A 64 -10.25 -0.89 -10.72
C PHE A 64 -11.37 -1.75 -11.30
N GLY A 65 -11.98 -1.31 -12.40
CA GLY A 65 -13.05 -2.03 -13.06
C GLY A 65 -14.42 -1.79 -12.44
N ARG A 66 -15.43 -1.97 -13.30
CA ARG A 66 -16.85 -1.93 -12.93
C ARG A 66 -17.36 -3.32 -12.62
N PHE A 67 -18.32 -3.39 -11.70
CA PHE A 67 -19.04 -4.62 -11.40
C PHE A 67 -20.52 -4.37 -11.15
N ALA A 68 -21.34 -5.36 -11.50
CA ALA A 68 -22.73 -5.41 -11.09
C ALA A 68 -22.85 -5.90 -9.65
N TRP A 69 -23.88 -5.47 -8.93
CA TRP A 69 -24.12 -5.88 -7.56
C TRP A 69 -25.61 -5.89 -7.24
N LYS A 70 -25.99 -6.63 -6.19
CA LYS A 70 -27.32 -6.59 -5.57
C LYS A 70 -27.19 -6.33 -4.07
N ALA A 71 -28.15 -5.62 -3.48
CA ALA A 71 -28.20 -5.48 -2.03
C ALA A 71 -28.49 -6.83 -1.36
N ASN A 72 -27.83 -7.14 -0.26
CA ASN A 72 -28.08 -8.34 0.55
C ASN A 72 -28.24 -8.02 2.05
N GLY A 73 -28.76 -6.82 2.35
CA GLY A 73 -29.00 -6.33 3.70
C GLY A 73 -29.13 -4.80 3.69
N GLN A 74 -29.05 -4.19 4.88
CA GLN A 74 -29.12 -2.73 4.99
C GLN A 74 -27.95 -2.04 4.29
N SER A 75 -26.71 -2.45 4.57
CA SER A 75 -25.51 -1.87 3.92
C SER A 75 -24.78 -2.87 3.03
N ALA A 76 -24.82 -4.16 3.34
CA ALA A 76 -24.06 -5.17 2.62
C ALA A 76 -24.56 -5.35 1.17
N ILE A 77 -23.65 -5.76 0.29
CA ILE A 77 -23.94 -6.10 -1.10
C ILE A 77 -23.32 -7.45 -1.49
N THR A 78 -23.88 -8.08 -2.52
CA THR A 78 -23.26 -9.18 -3.26
C THR A 78 -22.78 -8.63 -4.62
N ILE A 79 -21.49 -8.72 -4.89
CA ILE A 79 -20.91 -8.47 -6.21
C ILE A 79 -21.26 -9.66 -7.12
N LEU A 80 -21.68 -9.38 -8.35
CA LEU A 80 -22.12 -10.37 -9.33
C LEU A 80 -21.06 -10.61 -10.41
N GLY A 81 -21.11 -11.78 -11.05
CA GLY A 81 -20.17 -12.16 -12.10
C GLY A 81 -18.83 -12.66 -11.54
N ASP A 82 -17.77 -12.47 -12.32
CA ASP A 82 -16.41 -12.97 -12.06
C ASP A 82 -15.43 -11.88 -11.57
N TRP A 83 -15.95 -10.68 -11.25
CA TRP A 83 -15.11 -9.52 -10.96
C TRP A 83 -14.25 -9.76 -9.71
N VAL A 84 -14.80 -10.40 -8.68
CA VAL A 84 -14.08 -10.67 -7.43
C VAL A 84 -12.95 -11.65 -7.67
N GLU A 85 -13.20 -12.70 -8.45
CA GLU A 85 -12.25 -13.75 -8.81
C GLU A 85 -11.09 -13.18 -9.63
N ARG A 86 -11.40 -12.25 -10.56
CA ARG A 86 -10.41 -11.63 -11.44
C ARG A 86 -9.56 -10.57 -10.76
N PHE A 87 -10.15 -9.79 -9.86
CA PHE A 87 -9.51 -8.55 -9.38
C PHE A 87 -9.19 -8.55 -7.89
N ILE A 88 -9.77 -9.43 -7.08
CA ILE A 88 -9.46 -9.51 -5.66
C ILE A 88 -8.59 -10.72 -5.37
N THR A 89 -7.47 -10.49 -4.70
CA THR A 89 -6.56 -11.54 -4.27
C THR A 89 -6.26 -11.43 -2.77
N THR A 90 -5.64 -12.46 -2.22
CA THR A 90 -5.19 -12.46 -0.83
C THR A 90 -3.69 -12.15 -0.76
N VAL A 91 -3.35 -11.13 0.01
CA VAL A 91 -1.98 -10.63 0.21
C VAL A 91 -1.62 -10.81 1.68
N TYR A 92 -0.52 -11.49 1.98
CA TYR A 92 -0.05 -11.63 3.35
C TYR A 92 0.78 -10.42 3.80
N ILE A 93 0.31 -9.60 4.72
CA ILE A 93 1.04 -8.46 5.28
C ILE A 93 1.58 -8.86 6.66
N PRO A 94 2.88 -9.19 6.81
CA PRO A 94 3.44 -9.66 8.08
C PRO A 94 3.27 -8.65 9.22
N GLU A 95 3.29 -7.36 8.91
CA GLU A 95 3.12 -6.28 9.89
C GLU A 95 1.73 -6.23 10.51
N LEU A 96 0.77 -6.98 9.96
CA LEU A 96 -0.59 -7.12 10.46
C LEU A 96 -0.85 -8.48 11.11
N ASP A 97 0.12 -9.40 11.12
CA ASP A 97 -0.05 -10.72 11.72
C ASP A 97 -0.07 -10.63 13.25
N GLY A 98 -1.12 -11.18 13.87
CA GLY A 98 -1.34 -11.12 15.30
C GLY A 98 -1.97 -9.81 15.81
N VAL A 99 -2.11 -8.79 14.96
CA VAL A 99 -2.80 -7.53 15.30
C VAL A 99 -4.26 -7.85 15.66
N PRO A 100 -4.83 -7.29 16.74
CA PRO A 100 -6.25 -7.46 17.05
C PRO A 100 -7.15 -7.06 15.87
N ALA A 101 -8.25 -7.77 15.68
CA ALA A 101 -9.30 -7.45 14.74
C ALA A 101 -10.67 -7.79 15.36
N PHE A 102 -11.75 -7.38 14.71
CA PHE A 102 -13.08 -7.78 15.14
C PHE A 102 -13.21 -9.32 15.11
N GLY A 103 -13.47 -9.92 16.28
CA GLY A 103 -13.62 -11.37 16.42
C GLY A 103 -12.33 -12.16 16.67
N GLY A 104 -11.18 -11.52 16.91
CA GLY A 104 -9.96 -12.22 17.32
C GLY A 104 -8.66 -11.52 16.91
N LYS A 105 -7.62 -12.31 16.61
CA LYS A 105 -6.37 -11.81 16.02
C LYS A 105 -6.41 -11.95 14.51
N PHE A 106 -5.98 -10.92 13.81
CA PHE A 106 -5.81 -10.97 12.36
C PHE A 106 -4.60 -11.83 12.00
N ASN A 107 -4.66 -12.54 10.87
CA ASN A 107 -3.62 -13.47 10.40
C ASN A 107 -2.75 -12.88 9.28
N GLY A 108 -2.73 -11.54 9.17
CA GLY A 108 -2.02 -10.81 8.13
C GLY A 108 -2.59 -10.98 6.71
N ARG A 109 -3.59 -11.83 6.45
CA ARG A 109 -4.10 -12.10 5.09
C ARG A 109 -5.15 -11.07 4.68
N VAL A 110 -4.71 -10.03 3.98
CA VAL A 110 -5.53 -8.94 3.46
C VAL A 110 -6.11 -9.32 2.10
N ARG A 111 -7.44 -9.30 1.98
CA ARG A 111 -8.09 -9.32 0.65
C ARG A 111 -7.96 -7.94 0.02
N TRP A 112 -7.40 -7.87 -1.18
CA TRP A 112 -6.99 -6.63 -1.83
C TRP A 112 -7.09 -6.69 -3.35
N HIS A 113 -7.22 -5.54 -4.00
CA HIS A 113 -7.22 -5.44 -5.45
C HIS A 113 -5.84 -5.78 -6.05
N VAL A 114 -5.79 -6.60 -7.10
CA VAL A 114 -4.54 -7.08 -7.73
C VAL A 114 -3.58 -5.95 -8.13
N ARG A 115 -4.11 -4.84 -8.67
CA ARG A 115 -3.33 -3.65 -9.04
C ARG A 115 -2.66 -2.93 -7.85
N GLY A 116 -3.22 -3.06 -6.65
CA GLY A 116 -2.71 -2.38 -5.45
C GLY A 116 -1.79 -3.25 -4.58
N VAL A 117 -1.48 -4.48 -5.00
CA VAL A 117 -0.74 -5.44 -4.16
C VAL A 117 0.65 -4.92 -3.80
N GLU A 118 1.43 -4.50 -4.81
CA GLU A 118 2.78 -4.00 -4.59
C GLU A 118 2.77 -2.74 -3.73
N GLN A 119 1.81 -1.84 -3.96
CA GLN A 119 1.62 -0.63 -3.17
C GLN A 119 1.34 -0.94 -1.70
N LEU A 120 0.40 -1.84 -1.42
CA LEU A 120 0.05 -2.25 -0.06
C LEU A 120 1.25 -2.85 0.67
N GLN A 121 1.95 -3.79 0.03
CA GLN A 121 3.13 -4.45 0.59
C GLN A 121 4.26 -3.46 0.91
N ARG A 122 4.53 -2.52 -0.01
CA ARG A 122 5.57 -1.50 0.19
C ARG A 122 5.24 -0.57 1.35
N ALA A 123 3.99 -0.12 1.44
CA ALA A 123 3.55 0.77 2.51
C ALA A 123 3.69 0.11 3.89
N PHE A 124 3.13 -1.09 4.08
CA PHE A 124 3.21 -1.78 5.36
C PHE A 124 4.64 -2.21 5.72
N ARG A 125 5.46 -2.58 4.73
CA ARG A 125 6.88 -2.84 4.98
C ARG A 125 7.61 -1.60 5.50
N GLU A 126 7.37 -0.42 4.93
CA GLU A 126 7.98 0.81 5.42
C GLU A 126 7.48 1.18 6.83
N ILE A 127 6.20 0.92 7.14
CA ILE A 127 5.67 1.02 8.51
C ILE A 127 6.45 0.11 9.47
N GLY A 128 6.68 -1.15 9.09
CA GLY A 128 7.48 -2.11 9.85
C GLY A 128 8.92 -1.64 10.07
N GLN A 129 9.60 -1.22 9.01
CA GLN A 129 10.98 -0.74 9.04
C GLN A 129 11.17 0.49 9.93
N LYS A 130 10.16 1.37 10.02
CA LYS A 130 10.17 2.55 10.89
C LYS A 130 9.73 2.26 12.32
N GLY A 131 9.40 1.00 12.67
CA GLY A 131 8.92 0.62 13.99
C GLY A 131 7.55 1.23 14.33
N LEU A 132 6.74 1.53 13.30
CA LEU A 132 5.45 2.20 13.45
C LEU A 132 4.28 1.22 13.65
N THR A 133 4.51 -0.09 13.56
CA THR A 133 3.47 -1.13 13.80
C THR A 133 2.82 -1.03 15.18
N LYS A 134 3.55 -0.48 16.17
CA LYS A 134 3.02 -0.18 17.53
C LYS A 134 1.81 0.75 17.55
N HIS A 135 1.59 1.52 16.48
CA HIS A 135 0.42 2.39 16.35
C HIS A 135 -0.82 1.65 15.83
N ILE A 136 -0.70 0.40 15.38
CA ILE A 136 -1.82 -0.40 14.84
C ILE A 136 -2.38 -1.27 15.97
N LEU A 137 -3.37 -0.74 16.70
CA LEU A 137 -4.01 -1.42 17.82
C LEU A 137 -5.14 -2.35 17.37
N LEU A 138 -5.83 -2.00 16.29
CA LEU A 138 -6.94 -2.78 15.74
C LEU A 138 -6.97 -2.67 14.21
N TRP A 139 -7.05 -3.81 13.53
CA TRP A 139 -7.33 -3.90 12.10
C TRP A 139 -8.84 -3.85 11.85
N GLY A 140 -9.31 -2.78 11.20
CA GLY A 140 -10.74 -2.55 10.93
C GLY A 140 -11.27 -3.28 9.70
N GLY A 141 -10.38 -3.81 8.85
CA GLY A 141 -10.73 -4.58 7.66
C GLY A 141 -10.38 -3.87 6.35
N SER A 142 -10.42 -4.62 5.23
CA SER A 142 -10.15 -4.12 3.89
C SER A 142 -11.30 -4.38 2.91
N PHE A 143 -11.36 -5.53 2.26
CA PHE A 143 -12.40 -5.86 1.29
C PHE A 143 -13.71 -6.23 1.99
N VAL A 144 -14.61 -5.25 2.09
CA VAL A 144 -15.95 -5.39 2.67
C VAL A 144 -16.97 -4.81 1.69
N PRO A 145 -17.55 -5.63 0.79
CA PRO A 145 -18.55 -5.18 -0.17
C PRO A 145 -19.79 -4.61 0.52
N ARG A 146 -19.93 -3.28 0.47
CA ARG A 146 -21.05 -2.57 1.10
C ARG A 146 -21.31 -1.21 0.47
N ARG A 147 -22.53 -0.73 0.64
CA ARG A 147 -22.87 0.68 0.52
C ARG A 147 -22.26 1.49 1.65
N MET A 148 -22.04 2.78 1.39
CA MET A 148 -21.76 3.75 2.43
C MET A 148 -22.97 3.87 3.37
N ARG A 149 -22.72 4.03 4.68
CA ARG A 149 -23.80 4.17 5.66
C ARG A 149 -24.65 5.40 5.33
N GLY A 150 -25.96 5.20 5.18
CA GLY A 150 -26.91 6.28 4.86
C GLY A 150 -26.81 6.80 3.42
N SER A 151 -26.18 6.07 2.50
CA SER A 151 -26.08 6.45 1.09
C SER A 151 -26.33 5.26 0.16
N SER A 152 -26.75 5.54 -1.07
CA SER A 152 -26.85 4.56 -2.16
C SER A 152 -25.51 4.26 -2.82
N SER A 153 -24.49 5.11 -2.63
CA SER A 153 -23.14 4.94 -3.17
C SER A 153 -22.40 3.77 -2.52
N LEU A 154 -21.59 3.08 -3.31
CA LEU A 154 -20.72 2.02 -2.82
C LEU A 154 -19.55 2.57 -2.02
N SER A 155 -19.18 1.84 -0.96
CA SER A 155 -17.96 2.08 -0.22
C SER A 155 -16.74 1.65 -1.02
N ARG A 156 -15.60 2.33 -0.84
CA ARG A 156 -14.31 2.00 -1.45
C ARG A 156 -13.75 0.65 -1.00
N HIS A 157 -14.17 0.18 0.17
CA HIS A 157 -13.95 -1.20 0.62
C HIS A 157 -14.53 -2.25 -0.35
N SER A 158 -15.53 -1.90 -1.17
CA SER A 158 -16.13 -2.81 -2.16
C SER A 158 -15.23 -3.10 -3.35
N TRP A 159 -14.17 -2.31 -3.57
CA TRP A 159 -13.16 -2.56 -4.61
C TRP A 159 -11.88 -3.20 -4.04
N GLY A 160 -11.78 -3.39 -2.73
CA GLY A 160 -10.55 -3.90 -2.11
C GLY A 160 -9.37 -2.95 -2.25
N ILE A 161 -9.65 -1.65 -2.20
CA ILE A 161 -8.66 -0.56 -2.32
C ILE A 161 -8.63 0.37 -1.10
N ALA A 162 -9.38 0.01 -0.05
CA ALA A 162 -9.45 0.77 1.19
C ALA A 162 -9.28 -0.16 2.39
N PHE A 163 -8.73 0.38 3.47
CA PHE A 163 -8.60 -0.30 4.75
C PHE A 163 -8.79 0.67 5.92
N ASP A 164 -9.20 0.12 7.05
CA ASP A 164 -9.41 0.85 8.30
C ASP A 164 -8.39 0.43 9.38
N ILE A 165 -7.82 1.40 10.09
CA ILE A 165 -6.93 1.20 11.25
C ILE A 165 -7.48 1.93 12.47
N ASN A 166 -7.51 1.26 13.62
CA ASN A 166 -7.97 1.80 14.90
C ASN A 166 -9.36 2.48 14.85
N PRO A 167 -10.42 1.80 14.36
CA PRO A 167 -11.79 2.35 14.32
C PRO A 167 -12.27 2.97 15.64
N SER A 168 -11.90 2.38 16.79
CA SER A 168 -12.34 2.84 18.11
C SER A 168 -11.82 4.24 18.46
N GLU A 169 -10.57 4.52 18.09
CA GLU A 169 -9.89 5.78 18.38
C GLU A 169 -10.08 6.83 17.28
N ASN A 170 -10.58 6.44 16.11
CA ASN A 170 -10.63 7.29 14.92
C ASN A 170 -11.98 7.21 14.17
N ALA A 171 -13.08 7.21 14.93
CA ALA A 171 -14.42 7.02 14.41
C ALA A 171 -14.86 8.08 13.39
N PHE A 172 -15.67 7.66 12.41
CA PHE A 172 -16.27 8.53 11.41
C PHE A 172 -17.06 9.70 12.03
N GLY A 173 -16.87 10.90 11.47
CA GLY A 173 -17.49 12.15 11.89
C GLY A 173 -16.91 12.72 13.19
N ARG A 174 -15.77 12.21 13.67
CA ARG A 174 -15.10 12.64 14.89
C ARG A 174 -13.66 13.06 14.60
N GLU A 175 -13.09 13.83 15.51
CA GLU A 175 -11.67 14.18 15.42
C GLU A 175 -10.81 12.92 15.61
N PRO A 176 -9.91 12.58 14.66
CA PRO A 176 -8.98 11.46 14.81
C PRO A 176 -8.02 11.71 15.97
N ALA A 177 -7.66 10.66 16.70
CA ALA A 177 -6.76 10.74 17.84
C ALA A 177 -5.50 11.57 17.51
N ALA A 178 -5.15 12.49 18.41
CA ALA A 178 -4.00 13.38 18.26
C ALA A 178 -2.68 12.58 18.20
N ALA A 179 -1.67 13.11 17.50
CA ALA A 179 -0.37 12.47 17.41
C ALA A 179 0.23 12.24 18.82
N GLY A 180 0.92 11.11 19.00
CA GLY A 180 1.47 10.68 20.28
C GLY A 180 0.45 10.01 21.22
N ARG A 181 -0.85 9.99 20.89
CA ARG A 181 -1.86 9.28 21.66
C ARG A 181 -1.97 7.81 21.22
N PRO A 182 -2.27 6.87 22.14
CA PRO A 182 -2.57 5.49 21.77
C PRO A 182 -3.65 5.43 20.69
N GLY A 183 -3.42 4.62 19.66
CA GLY A 183 -4.34 4.45 18.53
C GLY A 183 -4.37 5.60 17.52
N SER A 184 -3.54 6.63 17.68
CA SER A 184 -3.36 7.63 16.61
C SER A 184 -2.75 6.99 15.37
N VAL A 185 -3.32 7.33 14.21
CA VAL A 185 -2.79 6.92 12.91
C VAL A 185 -1.94 8.01 12.26
N ARG A 186 -1.80 9.19 12.88
CA ARG A 186 -1.17 10.37 12.26
C ARG A 186 0.30 10.12 11.93
N GLU A 187 0.98 9.28 12.70
CA GLU A 187 2.34 8.83 12.45
C GLU A 187 2.45 7.85 11.26
N LEU A 188 1.35 7.16 10.92
CA LEU A 188 1.27 6.25 9.78
C LEU A 188 0.97 7.00 8.47
N VAL A 189 0.22 8.11 8.56
CA VAL A 189 -0.29 8.88 7.41
C VAL A 189 0.81 9.25 6.41
N PRO A 190 1.98 9.82 6.78
CA PRO A 190 3.00 10.21 5.80
C PRO A 190 3.52 9.03 4.97
N VAL A 191 3.62 7.82 5.56
CA VAL A 191 4.06 6.62 4.84
C VAL A 191 3.00 6.17 3.85
N PHE A 192 1.74 6.10 4.28
CA PHE A 192 0.65 5.75 3.38
C PHE A 192 0.49 6.76 2.24
N GLU A 193 0.60 8.06 2.51
CA GLU A 193 0.51 9.11 1.49
C GLU A 193 1.66 9.08 0.49
N LYS A 194 2.89 8.83 0.97
CA LYS A 194 4.06 8.57 0.11
C LYS A 194 3.79 7.42 -0.85
N HIS A 195 3.14 6.37 -0.37
CA HIS A 195 2.72 5.23 -1.17
C HIS A 195 1.44 5.45 -1.97
N GLY A 196 0.87 6.66 -2.01
CA GLY A 196 -0.27 6.98 -2.88
C GLY A 196 -1.65 6.68 -2.29
N PHE A 197 -1.76 6.50 -0.98
CA PHE A 197 -3.04 6.44 -0.29
C PHE A 197 -3.53 7.84 0.12
N ALA A 198 -4.83 8.10 -0.01
CA ALA A 198 -5.49 9.20 0.67
C ALA A 198 -5.89 8.79 2.09
N TRP A 199 -5.97 9.76 2.99
CA TRP A 199 -6.40 9.56 4.38
C TRP A 199 -7.71 10.32 4.67
N GLY A 200 -8.71 9.60 5.18
CA GLY A 200 -10.04 10.16 5.47
C GLY A 200 -10.06 11.21 6.59
N GLY A 201 -9.02 11.27 7.43
CA GLY A 201 -8.87 12.31 8.44
C GLY A 201 -8.67 13.72 7.86
N ARG A 202 -8.33 13.84 6.57
CA ARG A 202 -8.24 15.13 5.87
C ARG A 202 -9.57 15.63 5.33
N TRP A 203 -10.62 14.82 5.34
CA TRP A 203 -11.93 15.25 4.86
C TRP A 203 -12.49 16.38 5.73
N ARG A 204 -13.49 17.10 5.18
CA ARG A 204 -14.20 18.15 5.92
C ARG A 204 -14.68 17.63 7.28
N GLU A 205 -14.69 18.49 8.28
CA GLU A 205 -14.92 18.14 9.70
C GLU A 205 -16.11 17.19 9.91
N SER A 206 -17.28 17.51 9.35
CA SER A 206 -18.51 16.69 9.47
C SER A 206 -18.46 15.32 8.78
N ARG A 207 -17.38 15.04 8.05
CA ARG A 207 -17.16 13.80 7.30
C ARG A 207 -15.82 13.16 7.62
N ARG A 208 -15.00 13.69 8.54
CA ARG A 208 -13.69 13.11 8.87
C ARG A 208 -13.79 11.63 9.15
N ASP A 209 -12.91 10.85 8.54
CA ASP A 209 -12.87 9.40 8.73
C ASP A 209 -11.44 9.00 9.07
N GLY A 210 -11.06 9.14 10.33
CA GLY A 210 -9.67 9.02 10.76
C GLY A 210 -9.12 7.61 10.63
N MET A 211 -9.97 6.58 10.67
CA MET A 211 -9.54 5.19 10.50
C MET A 211 -9.25 4.84 9.03
N HIS A 212 -9.85 5.57 8.08
CA HIS A 212 -9.96 5.17 6.68
C HIS A 212 -8.79 5.63 5.83
N PHE A 213 -8.22 4.69 5.07
CA PHE A 213 -7.25 4.93 4.01
C PHE A 213 -7.72 4.30 2.70
N GLU A 214 -7.50 4.97 1.57
CA GLU A 214 -7.85 4.42 0.25
C GLU A 214 -6.81 4.75 -0.82
N ILE A 215 -6.71 3.91 -1.84
CA ILE A 215 -5.83 4.19 -2.99
C ILE A 215 -6.32 5.45 -3.71
N ALA A 216 -5.48 6.48 -3.73
CA ALA A 216 -5.66 7.71 -4.51
C ALA A 216 -4.93 7.65 -5.85
N ARG A 217 -3.81 6.92 -5.90
CA ARG A 217 -3.05 6.64 -7.11
C ARG A 217 -2.25 5.36 -6.92
N ILE A 218 -1.91 4.68 -8.02
CA ILE A 218 -0.90 3.61 -8.00
C ILE A 218 0.44 4.26 -8.35
N PRO A 219 1.41 4.34 -7.41
CA PRO A 219 2.73 4.87 -7.75
C PRO A 219 3.41 3.97 -8.78
N GLU A 220 4.08 4.58 -9.74
CA GLU A 220 5.06 3.89 -10.56
C GLU A 220 6.32 3.69 -9.74
N TYR A 221 6.57 2.45 -9.34
CA TYR A 221 7.82 2.09 -8.69
C TYR A 221 8.88 1.92 -9.77
N ARG A 222 9.69 2.97 -10.00
CA ARG A 222 10.80 2.91 -10.97
C ARG A 222 11.68 1.71 -10.63
N THR A 223 11.78 0.79 -11.58
CA THR A 223 12.84 -0.23 -11.58
C THR A 223 14.16 0.50 -11.73
N GLN A 224 14.95 0.60 -10.65
CA GLN A 224 16.39 0.53 -10.90
C GLN A 224 16.64 -0.81 -11.57
N GLU A 225 17.41 -0.80 -12.67
CA GLU A 225 17.67 -1.98 -13.49
C GLU A 225 17.88 -3.20 -12.60
N SER A 226 17.12 -4.25 -12.90
CA SER A 226 17.18 -5.51 -12.19
C SER A 226 18.64 -5.93 -12.10
N GLU A 227 19.20 -5.98 -10.90
CA GLU A 227 20.37 -6.81 -10.68
C GLU A 227 19.90 -8.27 -10.84
N SER A 228 19.95 -8.77 -12.07
CA SER A 228 19.83 -10.20 -12.35
C SER A 228 21.00 -10.90 -11.68
N GLY A 229 20.71 -11.90 -10.85
CA GLY A 229 21.76 -12.67 -10.15
C GLY A 229 21.44 -12.98 -8.69
N ALA A 230 20.34 -12.47 -8.14
CA ALA A 230 19.93 -12.87 -6.80
C ALA A 230 19.43 -14.32 -6.78
N ARG A 231 19.91 -15.10 -5.81
CA ARG A 231 19.64 -16.55 -5.71
C ARG A 231 18.67 -16.82 -4.57
N LEU A 232 17.85 -17.85 -4.71
CA LEU A 232 16.99 -18.35 -3.63
C LEU A 232 17.49 -19.71 -3.16
N PHE A 233 17.77 -19.83 -1.87
CA PHE A 233 18.07 -21.07 -1.19
C PHE A 233 16.90 -21.45 -0.27
N LEU A 234 16.36 -22.66 -0.46
CA LEU A 234 15.36 -23.27 0.38
C LEU A 234 16.01 -24.45 1.11
N ASP A 235 16.00 -24.41 2.45
CA ASP A 235 16.59 -25.45 3.30
C ASP A 235 18.04 -25.79 2.91
N GLY A 236 18.82 -24.74 2.61
CA GLY A 236 20.23 -24.83 2.22
C GLY A 236 20.49 -25.26 0.77
N ARG A 237 19.45 -25.51 -0.04
CA ARG A 237 19.57 -25.88 -1.46
C ARG A 237 19.12 -24.76 -2.36
N GLU A 238 19.88 -24.48 -3.41
CA GLU A 238 19.46 -23.50 -4.42
C GLU A 238 18.20 -24.00 -5.15
N SER A 239 17.17 -23.16 -5.22
CA SER A 239 15.88 -23.53 -5.80
C SER A 239 15.80 -23.38 -7.31
N GLY A 240 16.74 -22.64 -7.92
CA GLY A 240 16.71 -22.27 -9.34
C GLY A 240 15.62 -21.27 -9.72
N VAL A 241 14.83 -20.77 -8.75
CA VAL A 241 13.80 -19.75 -9.02
C VAL A 241 14.46 -18.41 -9.33
N PRO A 242 14.24 -17.83 -10.53
CA PRO A 242 14.80 -16.53 -10.86
C PRO A 242 14.23 -15.44 -9.95
N LEU A 243 15.13 -14.66 -9.34
CA LEU A 243 14.76 -13.51 -8.52
C LEU A 243 14.98 -12.21 -9.28
N MET A 244 14.02 -11.32 -9.14
CA MET A 244 14.09 -9.94 -9.61
C MET A 244 14.18 -9.03 -8.39
N LEU A 245 15.26 -8.28 -8.27
CA LEU A 245 15.39 -7.26 -7.23
C LEU A 245 14.74 -5.96 -7.67
N LYS A 246 13.84 -5.41 -6.84
CA LYS A 246 13.24 -4.09 -6.99
C LYS A 246 13.27 -3.37 -5.65
N ASP A 247 13.96 -2.23 -5.58
CA ASP A 247 14.04 -1.38 -4.38
C ASP A 247 14.41 -2.16 -3.10
N GLY A 248 15.42 -3.04 -3.20
CA GLY A 248 15.89 -3.86 -2.08
C GLY A 248 14.98 -5.05 -1.73
N VAL A 249 14.00 -5.37 -2.57
CA VAL A 249 13.08 -6.51 -2.37
C VAL A 249 13.26 -7.51 -3.49
N SER A 250 13.35 -8.79 -3.14
CA SER A 250 13.31 -9.89 -4.10
C SER A 250 11.87 -10.24 -4.46
N TYR A 251 11.60 -10.27 -5.75
CA TYR A 251 10.36 -10.72 -6.36
C TYR A 251 10.62 -11.97 -7.20
N ALA A 252 9.66 -12.88 -7.25
CA ALA A 252 9.68 -14.00 -8.19
C ALA A 252 8.27 -14.36 -8.66
N SER A 253 8.19 -15.15 -9.73
CA SER A 253 6.95 -15.76 -10.21
C SER A 253 6.31 -16.56 -9.08
N LEU A 254 5.03 -16.27 -8.79
CA LEU A 254 4.24 -17.04 -7.84
C LEU A 254 4.16 -18.51 -8.26
N ARG A 255 4.05 -18.79 -9.57
CA ARG A 255 4.01 -20.16 -10.08
C ARG A 255 5.30 -20.91 -9.82
N LEU A 256 6.46 -20.29 -10.08
CA LEU A 256 7.76 -20.92 -9.84
C LEU A 256 8.06 -21.09 -8.35
N LEU A 257 7.70 -20.09 -7.52
CA LEU A 257 7.82 -20.21 -6.07
C LEU A 257 6.95 -21.35 -5.52
N ALA A 258 5.72 -21.49 -6.02
CA ALA A 258 4.83 -22.59 -5.63
C ALA A 258 5.39 -23.96 -5.97
N ALA A 259 5.91 -24.13 -7.18
CA ALA A 259 6.60 -25.36 -7.56
C ALA A 259 7.79 -25.64 -6.61
N ALA A 260 8.59 -24.62 -6.29
CA ALA A 260 9.78 -24.77 -5.45
C ALA A 260 9.48 -25.09 -3.97
N THR A 261 8.33 -24.66 -3.42
CA THR A 261 7.95 -24.97 -2.03
C THR A 261 7.05 -26.19 -1.87
N GLY A 262 6.63 -26.81 -2.98
CA GLY A 262 5.71 -27.95 -3.00
C GLY A 262 4.24 -27.55 -2.87
N ASP A 263 3.91 -26.31 -3.21
CA ASP A 263 2.55 -25.79 -3.20
C ASP A 263 1.79 -26.11 -4.51
N LEU A 264 0.46 -26.07 -4.44
CA LEU A 264 -0.38 -26.14 -5.64
C LEU A 264 -0.10 -24.95 -6.57
N SER A 265 -0.09 -25.22 -7.88
CA SER A 265 0.09 -24.17 -8.88
C SER A 265 -1.05 -23.16 -8.85
N PRO A 266 -0.74 -21.85 -8.87
CA PRO A 266 -1.74 -20.80 -8.93
C PRO A 266 -2.43 -20.77 -10.32
N GLY A 267 -3.68 -20.33 -10.37
CA GLY A 267 -4.41 -20.15 -11.64
C GLY A 267 -3.80 -19.08 -12.55
N GLU A 268 -3.22 -18.03 -11.97
CA GLU A 268 -2.51 -16.98 -12.70
C GLU A 268 -1.10 -16.79 -12.14
N ASP A 269 -0.14 -16.52 -13.04
CA ASP A 269 1.22 -16.18 -12.63
C ASP A 269 1.40 -14.67 -12.48
N ARG A 270 2.16 -14.26 -11.48
CA ARG A 270 2.47 -12.86 -11.17
C ARG A 270 3.70 -12.78 -10.29
N LEU A 271 4.38 -11.63 -10.32
CA LEU A 271 5.50 -11.37 -9.43
C LEU A 271 5.02 -11.06 -8.02
N ILE A 272 5.61 -11.71 -7.02
CA ILE A 272 5.32 -11.51 -5.60
C ILE A 272 6.62 -11.37 -4.80
N PRO A 273 6.61 -10.65 -3.66
CA PRO A 273 7.77 -10.62 -2.78
C PRO A 273 8.11 -12.01 -2.22
N VAL A 274 9.32 -12.49 -2.49
CA VAL A 274 9.79 -13.84 -2.14
C VAL A 274 9.77 -14.05 -0.64
N ALA A 275 10.33 -13.11 0.12
CA ALA A 275 10.39 -13.22 1.58
C ALA A 275 8.99 -13.31 2.21
N GLN A 276 8.01 -12.59 1.65
CA GLN A 276 6.63 -12.65 2.13
C GLN A 276 5.97 -13.99 1.83
N TYR A 277 6.16 -14.50 0.61
CA TYR A 277 5.65 -15.81 0.20
C TYR A 277 6.17 -16.93 1.11
N LEU A 278 7.47 -16.91 1.42
CA LEU A 278 8.14 -17.91 2.22
C LEU A 278 7.77 -17.79 3.71
N LYS A 279 7.74 -16.58 4.28
CA LYS A 279 7.28 -16.37 5.66
C LYS A 279 5.85 -16.86 5.89
N ALA A 280 4.96 -16.67 4.91
CA ALA A 280 3.59 -17.19 4.96
C ALA A 280 3.50 -18.73 4.98
N ARG A 281 4.62 -19.42 4.76
CA ARG A 281 4.78 -20.89 4.76
C ARG A 281 5.73 -21.35 5.85
N SER A 282 5.84 -20.57 6.92
CA SER A 282 6.67 -20.87 8.09
C SER A 282 8.15 -21.02 7.75
N PHE A 283 8.65 -20.30 6.75
CA PHE A 283 10.10 -20.18 6.57
C PHE A 283 10.64 -19.00 7.37
N HIS A 284 11.75 -19.23 8.07
CA HIS A 284 12.63 -18.15 8.50
C HIS A 284 13.44 -17.66 7.29
N VAL A 285 13.29 -16.38 6.92
CA VAL A 285 13.93 -15.80 5.72
C VAL A 285 14.97 -14.77 6.12
N SER A 286 16.16 -14.88 5.54
CA SER A 286 17.28 -13.95 5.69
C SER A 286 17.86 -13.55 4.33
N TRP A 287 18.52 -12.39 4.29
CA TRP A 287 19.24 -11.90 3.12
C TRP A 287 20.75 -11.96 3.38
N ASN A 288 21.48 -12.61 2.48
CA ASN A 288 22.94 -12.59 2.45
C ASN A 288 23.40 -11.63 1.35
N ALA A 289 23.87 -10.45 1.74
CA ALA A 289 24.30 -9.42 0.81
C ALA A 289 25.54 -9.82 -0.01
N ARG A 290 26.45 -10.63 0.57
CA ARG A 290 27.69 -11.06 -0.10
C ARG A 290 27.41 -12.05 -1.23
N GLU A 291 26.48 -12.97 -1.00
CA GLU A 291 26.06 -13.97 -1.98
C GLU A 291 24.95 -13.46 -2.91
N LYS A 292 24.41 -12.26 -2.64
CA LYS A 292 23.16 -11.75 -3.21
C LYS A 292 22.06 -12.82 -3.12
N ALA A 293 21.89 -13.44 -1.96
CA ALA A 293 21.02 -14.60 -1.81
C ALA A 293 19.93 -14.41 -0.75
N VAL A 294 18.72 -14.86 -1.06
CA VAL A 294 17.66 -15.10 -0.08
C VAL A 294 17.85 -16.52 0.45
N HIS A 295 18.06 -16.65 1.76
CA HIS A 295 18.09 -17.93 2.45
C HIS A 295 16.82 -18.10 3.24
N ALA A 296 16.11 -19.20 3.00
CA ALA A 296 14.89 -19.53 3.70
C ALA A 296 14.98 -20.96 4.26
N VAL A 297 14.76 -21.10 5.57
CA VAL A 297 14.77 -22.38 6.27
C VAL A 297 13.41 -22.61 6.90
N ARG A 298 12.81 -23.77 6.65
CA ARG A 298 11.51 -24.14 7.18
C ARG A 298 11.61 -24.27 8.72
N GLN A 299 10.69 -23.63 9.43
CA GLN A 299 10.56 -23.71 10.89
C GLN A 299 9.91 -25.03 11.32
#